data_AF-A0A3D0WTR7-F1
#
_entry.id   AF-A0A3D0WTR7-F1
#
_cell.length_a   1.000
_cell.length_b   1.000
_cell.length_c   1.000
_cell.angle_alpha   90.00
_cell.angle_beta   90.00
_cell.angle_gamma   90.00
#
_symmetry.space_group_name_H-M   'P 1'
#
loop_
_entity.id
_entity.type
_entity.pdbx_description
1 polymer ?
#
loop_
_entity_poly.entity_id
_entity_poly.type
_entity_poly.pdbx_seq_one_letter_code
_entity_poly.pdbx_strand_id
1 'polypeptide(L)'
;PRYFQLTGLYEYQQPLPGAPGLDWYVGLGAHLGNVYYKDYNGGRLLLGGDLIAGLEYAFPTAPFAISLDWKPSFNFTNDYNDYWFAGLALSLRYTFR
;
A
#
# COMPACT_ATOMS: atom_id res chain seq x y z
N PRO A 1 -16.84 -14.10 3.64
CA PRO A 1 -16.36 -13.58 2.34
C PRO A 1 -14.94 -14.11 2.11
N ARG A 2 -14.63 -14.65 0.93
CA ARG A 2 -13.24 -14.95 0.56
C ARG A 2 -12.74 -13.74 -0.24
N TYR A 3 -11.70 -13.08 0.25
CA TYR A 3 -11.10 -11.90 -0.36
C TYR A 3 -9.67 -12.24 -0.73
N PHE A 4 -9.32 -11.97 -1.99
CA PHE A 4 -7.95 -12.02 -2.46
C PHE A 4 -7.68 -10.74 -3.23
N GLN A 5 -6.55 -10.10 -2.96
CA GLN A 5 -6.07 -8.94 -3.70
C GLN A 5 -4.57 -9.05 -3.88
N LEU A 6 -4.13 -8.81 -5.10
CA LEU A 6 -2.75 -8.60 -5.49
C LEU A 6 -2.59 -7.13 -5.84
N THR A 7 -1.61 -6.46 -5.23
CA THR A 7 -1.30 -5.06 -5.49
C THR A 7 0.15 -4.97 -5.97
N GLY A 8 0.37 -4.23 -7.05
CA GLY A 8 1.70 -3.83 -7.50
C GLY A 8 1.87 -2.32 -7.33
N LEU A 9 3.00 -1.89 -6.77
CA LEU A 9 3.35 -0.48 -6.55
C LEU A 9 4.72 -0.20 -7.16
N TYR A 10 4.86 0.98 -7.76
CA TYR A 10 6.13 1.56 -8.14
C TYR A 10 6.39 2.77 -7.25
N GLU A 11 7.47 2.70 -6.46
CA GLU A 11 7.80 3.68 -5.43
C GLU A 11 9.10 4.40 -5.78
N TYR A 12 9.09 5.72 -5.66
CA TYR A 12 10.25 6.59 -5.73
C TYR A 12 10.64 7.03 -4.32
N GLN A 13 11.82 6.62 -3.87
CA GLN A 13 12.34 6.89 -2.53
C GLN A 13 13.54 7.84 -2.60
N GLN A 14 13.61 8.81 -1.69
CA GLN A 14 14.72 9.76 -1.57
C GLN A 14 15.02 10.09 -0.10
N PRO A 15 16.29 10.38 0.23
CA PRO A 15 16.65 10.88 1.55
C PRO A 15 15.96 12.20 1.88
N LEU A 16 15.53 12.37 3.13
CA LEU A 16 15.01 13.63 3.62
C LEU A 16 16.18 14.56 4.01
N PRO A 17 16.32 15.74 3.38
CA PRO A 17 17.39 16.67 3.73
C PRO A 17 17.33 17.09 5.20
N GLY A 18 18.45 16.95 5.92
CA GLY A 18 18.53 17.34 7.33
C GLY A 18 18.08 16.29 8.34
N ALA A 19 17.65 15.09 7.90
CA ALA A 19 17.27 13.99 8.79
C ALA A 19 17.98 12.67 8.38
N PRO A 20 19.20 12.40 8.88
CA PRO A 20 19.94 11.20 8.53
C PRO A 20 19.19 9.91 8.88
N GLY A 21 19.09 9.00 7.91
CA GLY A 21 18.38 7.72 8.05
C GLY A 21 16.85 7.81 7.87
N LEU A 22 16.31 9.01 7.64
CA LEU A 22 14.90 9.21 7.28
C LEU A 22 14.79 9.47 5.77
N ASP A 23 14.03 8.62 5.10
CA ASP A 23 13.70 8.74 3.69
C ASP A 23 12.22 9.07 3.54
N TRP A 24 11.88 9.78 2.49
CA TRP A 24 10.50 9.92 2.04
C TRP A 24 10.32 9.14 0.76
N TYR A 25 9.11 8.64 0.55
CA TYR A 25 8.78 7.96 -0.69
C TYR A 25 7.36 8.27 -1.15
N VAL A 26 7.17 8.23 -2.46
CA VAL A 26 5.88 8.36 -3.12
C VAL A 26 5.80 7.35 -4.25
N GLY A 27 4.63 6.79 -4.47
CA GLY A 27 4.43 5.78 -5.48
C GLY A 27 3.01 5.72 -5.98
N LEU A 28 2.86 4.99 -7.08
CA LEU A 28 1.58 4.69 -7.69
C LEU A 28 1.56 3.23 -8.11
N GLY A 29 0.37 2.68 -8.25
CA GLY A 29 0.21 1.31 -8.65
C GLY A 29 -1.22 0.93 -8.93
N ALA A 30 -1.43 -0.36 -9.02
CA ALA A 30 -2.73 -0.93 -9.29
C ALA A 30 -2.90 -2.23 -8.52
N HIS A 31 -4.16 -2.57 -8.27
CA HIS A 31 -4.52 -3.84 -7.68
C HIS A 31 -5.54 -4.59 -8.53
N LEU A 32 -5.44 -5.91 -8.46
CA LEU A 32 -6.43 -6.84 -9.00
C LEU A 32 -6.77 -7.89 -7.95
N GLY A 33 -8.03 -8.29 -7.87
CA GLY A 33 -8.49 -9.19 -6.83
C GLY A 33 -9.85 -9.79 -7.13
N ASN A 34 -10.32 -10.65 -6.24
CA ASN A 34 -11.65 -11.21 -6.32
C ASN A 34 -12.28 -11.27 -4.92
N VAL A 35 -13.54 -10.87 -4.83
CA VAL A 35 -14.36 -11.05 -3.61
C VAL A 35 -15.49 -12.02 -3.90
N TYR A 36 -15.54 -13.08 -3.10
CA TYR A 36 -16.62 -14.04 -3.12
C TYR A 36 -17.62 -13.74 -2.00
N TYR A 37 -18.81 -13.27 -2.39
CA TYR A 37 -19.97 -13.12 -1.51
C TYR A 37 -20.84 -14.37 -1.61
N LYS A 38 -21.14 -15.00 -0.47
CA LYS A 38 -21.99 -16.21 -0.42
C LYS A 38 -23.42 -15.94 -0.89
N ASP A 39 -23.92 -14.71 -0.72
CA ASP A 39 -25.33 -14.38 -0.96
C ASP A 39 -25.66 -13.97 -2.41
N TYR A 40 -24.64 -13.68 -3.24
CA TYR A 40 -24.83 -13.12 -4.59
C TYR A 40 -24.37 -14.03 -5.74
N ASN A 41 -24.05 -15.29 -5.47
CA ASN A 41 -23.76 -16.31 -6.49
C ASN A 41 -22.81 -15.85 -7.62
N GLY A 42 -21.78 -15.07 -7.29
CA GLY A 42 -20.85 -14.52 -8.27
C GLY A 42 -19.62 -13.92 -7.59
N GLY A 43 -18.43 -14.27 -8.09
CA GLY A 43 -17.18 -13.61 -7.70
C GLY A 43 -17.10 -12.24 -8.39
N ARG A 44 -16.88 -11.17 -7.62
CA ARG A 44 -16.69 -9.83 -8.17
C ARG A 44 -15.21 -9.55 -8.35
N LEU A 45 -14.83 -9.14 -9.56
CA LEU A 45 -13.47 -8.67 -9.85
C LEU A 45 -13.26 -7.35 -9.12
N LEU A 46 -12.19 -7.24 -8.36
CA LEU A 46 -11.66 -5.97 -7.88
C LEU A 46 -10.54 -5.57 -8.82
N LEU A 47 -10.65 -4.40 -9.42
CA LEU A 47 -9.61 -3.77 -10.21
C LEU A 47 -9.59 -2.31 -9.82
N GLY A 48 -8.40 -1.78 -9.57
CA GLY A 48 -8.29 -0.42 -9.08
C GLY A 48 -6.89 0.14 -9.17
N GLY A 49 -6.79 1.44 -8.90
CA GLY A 49 -5.54 2.18 -8.77
C GLY A 49 -5.20 2.40 -7.30
N ASP A 50 -3.91 2.44 -7.00
CA ASP A 50 -3.38 2.74 -5.67
C ASP A 50 -2.37 3.88 -5.76
N LEU A 51 -2.38 4.75 -4.75
CA LEU A 51 -1.26 5.66 -4.50
C LEU A 51 -0.65 5.28 -3.16
N ILE A 52 0.62 5.63 -2.97
CA ILE A 52 1.29 5.49 -1.69
C ILE A 52 2.19 6.70 -1.47
N ALA A 53 2.23 7.19 -0.24
CA ALA A 53 3.22 8.14 0.23
C ALA A 53 3.61 7.76 1.64
N GLY A 54 4.87 7.97 2.03
CA GLY A 54 5.30 7.64 3.38
C GLY A 54 6.65 8.20 3.75
N LEU A 55 6.97 8.02 5.02
CA LEU A 55 8.26 8.32 5.62
C LEU A 55 8.82 7.02 6.21
N GLU A 56 10.05 6.69 5.86
CA GLU A 56 10.73 5.48 6.30
C GLU A 56 12.00 5.86 7.08
N TYR A 57 12.13 5.37 8.31
CA TYR A 57 13.35 5.49 9.10
C TYR A 57 14.10 4.16 9.11
N ALA A 58 15.24 4.12 8.44
CA ALA A 58 16.14 2.97 8.42
C ALA A 58 17.16 3.08 9.57
N PHE A 59 17.15 2.10 10.47
CA PHE A 59 18.04 2.11 11.63
C PHE A 59 19.49 1.89 11.19
N PRO A 60 20.44 2.79 11.51
CA PRO A 60 21.83 2.62 11.06
C PRO A 60 22.50 1.35 11.61
N THR A 61 22.21 1.02 12.86
CA THR A 61 22.85 -0.07 13.62
C THR A 61 22.08 -1.39 13.59
N ALA A 62 20.88 -1.42 13.01
CA ALA A 62 20.03 -2.62 12.99
C ALA A 62 19.47 -2.88 11.57
N PRO A 63 19.23 -4.14 11.18
CA PRO A 63 18.73 -4.50 9.85
C PRO A 63 17.22 -4.29 9.71
N PHE A 64 16.68 -3.25 10.35
CA PHE A 64 15.25 -2.95 10.34
C PHE A 64 15.01 -1.50 9.89
N ALA A 65 13.83 -1.26 9.35
CA ALA A 65 13.29 0.06 9.08
C ALA A 65 11.83 0.11 9.55
N ILE A 66 11.40 1.28 10.01
CA ILE A 66 9.99 1.55 10.32
C ILE A 66 9.47 2.59 9.34
N SER A 67 8.21 2.47 8.92
CA SER A 67 7.60 3.49 8.07
C SER A 67 6.18 3.82 8.49
N LEU A 68 5.81 5.08 8.23
CA LEU A 68 4.45 5.57 8.30
C LEU A 68 3.94 5.78 6.86
N ASP A 69 2.91 5.04 6.51
CA ASP A 69 2.46 4.89 5.13
C ASP A 69 1.05 5.45 5.02
N TRP A 70 0.79 6.21 3.96
CA TRP A 70 -0.55 6.61 3.54
C TRP A 70 -0.81 6.06 2.15
N LYS A 71 -1.74 5.11 2.06
CA LYS A 71 -2.03 4.33 0.85
C LYS A 71 -3.51 4.40 0.46
N PRO A 72 -3.98 5.50 -0.15
CA PRO A 72 -5.33 5.55 -0.66
C PRO A 72 -5.50 4.60 -1.86
N SER A 73 -6.69 3.99 -1.97
CA SER A 73 -7.02 3.07 -3.07
C SER A 73 -8.36 3.41 -3.71
N PHE A 74 -8.43 3.21 -5.03
CA PHE A 74 -9.56 3.55 -5.88
C PHE A 74 -10.00 2.30 -6.64
N ASN A 75 -11.22 1.81 -6.40
CA ASN A 75 -11.78 0.66 -7.10
C ASN A 75 -12.59 1.11 -8.32
N PHE A 76 -12.42 0.45 -9.46
CA PHE A 76 -13.12 0.80 -10.71
C PHE A 76 -14.25 -0.18 -11.08
N THR A 77 -14.25 -1.41 -10.56
CA THR A 77 -15.12 -2.51 -11.02
C THR A 77 -16.26 -2.86 -10.06
N ASN A 78 -16.37 -2.19 -8.94
CA ASN A 78 -17.43 -2.45 -7.97
C ASN A 78 -18.48 -1.33 -8.09
N ASP A 79 -19.77 -1.68 -8.20
CA ASP A 79 -20.89 -0.71 -8.12
C ASP A 79 -20.89 0.07 -6.79
N TYR A 80 -20.06 -0.38 -5.85
CA TYR A 80 -19.71 0.23 -4.59
C TYR A 80 -18.33 0.91 -4.75
N ASN A 81 -18.33 2.23 -5.00
CA ASN A 81 -17.13 3.07 -5.01
C ASN A 81 -16.59 3.18 -3.57
N ASP A 82 -16.02 2.09 -3.06
CA ASP A 82 -15.41 2.02 -1.74
C ASP A 82 -14.02 2.64 -1.84
N TYR A 83 -14.00 3.97 -1.78
CA TYR A 83 -12.76 4.71 -1.74
C TYR A 83 -12.17 4.60 -0.34
N TRP A 84 -11.16 3.75 -0.18
CA TRP A 84 -10.43 3.66 1.07
C TRP A 84 -9.36 4.75 1.10
N PHE A 85 -9.76 5.97 1.44
CA PHE A 85 -8.87 7.13 1.57
C PHE A 85 -8.05 7.14 2.86
N ALA A 86 -8.49 6.40 3.88
CA ALA A 86 -7.88 6.34 5.21
C ALA A 86 -6.84 5.22 5.36
N GLY A 87 -6.12 4.89 4.28
CA GLY A 87 -5.10 3.83 4.25
C GLY A 87 -3.83 4.17 5.03
N LEU A 88 -3.94 4.61 6.28
CA LEU A 88 -2.78 4.82 7.14
C LEU A 88 -2.29 3.48 7.69
N ALA A 89 -0.99 3.23 7.60
CA ALA A 89 -0.36 2.04 8.12
C ALA A 89 0.97 2.35 8.80
N LEU A 90 1.32 1.53 9.78
CA LEU A 90 2.67 1.46 10.34
C LEU A 90 3.29 0.15 9.86
N SER A 91 4.46 0.25 9.25
CA SER A 91 5.17 -0.89 8.69
C SER A 91 6.50 -1.09 9.39
N LEU A 92 6.86 -2.35 9.61
CA LEU A 92 8.19 -2.78 10.06
C LEU A 92 8.79 -3.63 8.94
N ARG A 93 9.93 -3.20 8.41
CA ARG A 93 10.62 -3.82 7.29
C ARG A 93 11.96 -4.37 7.76
N TYR A 94 12.32 -5.55 7.29
CA TYR A 94 13.65 -6.11 7.47
C TYR A 94 14.46 -5.88 6.19
N THR A 95 15.62 -5.26 6.32
CA THR A 95 16.48 -4.95 5.18
C THR A 95 17.69 -5.89 5.18
N PHE A 96 17.83 -6.68 4.12
CA PHE A 96 19.04 -7.48 3.89
C PHE A 96 20.21 -6.54 3.59
N ARG A 97 21.29 -6.65 4.36
CA ARG A 97 22.54 -5.89 4.21
C ARG A 97 23.71 -6.83 4.01
#